data_AF-A0A7L6ASF0-F1
#
_entry.id   AF-A0A7L6ASF0-F1
#
_cell.length_a   1.000
_cell.length_b   1.000
_cell.length_c   1.000
_cell.angle_alpha   90.00
_cell.angle_beta   90.00
_cell.angle_gamma   90.00
#
_symmetry.space_group_name_H-M   'P 1'
#
loop_
_entity.id
_entity.type
_entity.pdbx_description
1 polymer ?
#
loop_
_entity_poly.entity_id
_entity_poly.type
_entity_poly.pdbx_seq_one_letter_code
_entity_poly.pdbx_strand_id
1 'polypeptide(L)'
;MKTLQSLCILGMAATTFAMAAPVQAASFDCAKAVTKVEKAICADDGLSSLDDEMAAAYKLALKKGNASKIKSAQKDWLQERNSCASDDSGAYANMNACIKEQYNYRLFDLSRMVYLPQKLKACTDLVIDEKHTRFEGATPGEAGGEAFIVMKHHVGFFVVSVDGLSEKDNADKYMSNTKDFAKGDKVKVCLTSVPRDCPPGDDRGKGYSITNYKNHKTFSGTPDWHSCGGA
;
A
#
# COMPACT_ATOMS: atom_id res chain seq x y z
N MET A 1 -47.20 44.66 54.60
CA MET A 1 -46.25 43.68 55.20
C MET A 1 -45.83 42.70 54.12
N LYS A 2 -44.55 42.32 54.14
CA LYS A 2 -43.77 41.60 53.12
C LYS A 2 -44.37 40.23 52.76
N THR A 3 -44.24 39.79 51.51
CA THR A 3 -43.37 38.65 51.12
C THR A 3 -43.26 38.51 49.60
N LEU A 4 -42.02 38.26 49.18
CA LEU A 4 -41.49 38.05 47.83
C LEU A 4 -41.14 36.55 47.68
N GLN A 5 -40.90 36.09 46.43
CA GLN A 5 -40.29 34.81 46.00
C GLN A 5 -41.26 33.60 45.97
N SER A 6 -41.26 32.71 44.97
CA SER A 6 -40.18 32.28 44.08
C SER A 6 -40.76 31.64 42.80
N LEU A 7 -40.24 31.98 41.61
CA LEU A 7 -40.47 31.22 40.38
C LEU A 7 -39.52 30.00 40.35
N CYS A 8 -40.07 28.78 40.41
CA CYS A 8 -39.34 27.57 40.03
C CYS A 8 -39.46 27.36 38.52
N ILE A 9 -38.47 27.83 37.76
CA ILE A 9 -38.26 27.40 36.37
C ILE A 9 -37.52 26.05 36.45
N LEU A 10 -38.23 24.94 36.26
CA LEU A 10 -37.58 23.65 35.99
C LEU A 10 -36.99 23.70 34.58
N GLY A 11 -35.68 23.90 34.48
CA GLY A 11 -34.94 23.66 33.25
C GLY A 11 -34.84 22.15 33.00
N MET A 12 -35.55 21.65 31.98
CA MET A 12 -35.29 20.31 31.42
C MET A 12 -33.97 20.36 30.66
N ALA A 13 -32.91 19.85 31.28
CA ALA A 13 -31.66 19.57 30.58
C ALA A 13 -31.88 18.41 29.62
N ALA A 14 -31.96 18.70 28.32
CA ALA A 14 -31.94 17.69 27.27
C ALA A 14 -30.51 17.13 27.14
N THR A 15 -30.23 16.04 27.84
CA THR A 15 -29.01 15.26 27.68
C THR A 15 -29.07 14.54 26.33
N THR A 16 -28.37 15.09 25.34
CA THR A 16 -28.08 14.43 24.07
C THR A 16 -27.14 13.25 24.32
N PHE A 17 -27.70 12.04 24.38
CA PHE A 17 -26.92 10.81 24.39
C PHE A 17 -26.45 10.52 22.97
N ALA A 18 -25.22 10.91 22.65
CA ALA A 18 -24.58 10.53 21.39
C ALA A 18 -24.28 9.02 21.43
N MET A 19 -25.07 8.22 20.74
CA MET A 19 -24.72 6.82 20.49
C MET A 19 -23.61 6.78 19.44
N ALA A 20 -22.37 6.56 19.89
CA ALA A 20 -21.29 6.17 19.01
C ALA A 20 -21.60 4.76 18.49
N ALA A 21 -21.89 4.64 17.18
CA ALA A 21 -21.95 3.34 16.53
C ALA A 21 -20.57 2.65 16.65
N PRO A 22 -20.51 1.32 16.85
CA PRO A 22 -19.24 0.62 16.82
C PRO A 22 -18.66 0.76 15.42
N VAL A 23 -17.55 1.50 15.29
CA VAL A 23 -16.77 1.51 14.06
C VAL A 23 -16.14 0.11 13.95
N GLN A 24 -16.74 -0.76 13.13
CA GLN A 24 -16.11 -2.02 12.76
C GLN A 24 -15.18 -1.70 11.59
N ALA A 25 -13.95 -1.33 11.91
CA ALA A 25 -12.96 -0.97 10.90
C ALA A 25 -11.63 -1.70 11.10
N ALA A 26 -11.58 -2.77 11.90
CA ALA A 26 -10.43 -3.66 11.93
C ALA A 26 -10.87 -5.09 11.56
N SER A 27 -9.96 -5.85 10.96
CA SER A 27 -10.11 -7.28 10.67
C SER A 27 -10.26 -8.16 11.92
N PHE A 28 -10.23 -7.54 13.10
CA PHE A 28 -10.49 -8.10 14.43
C PHE A 28 -11.47 -7.21 15.22
N ASP A 29 -12.01 -7.74 16.30
CA ASP A 29 -12.95 -7.03 17.17
C ASP A 29 -12.23 -5.98 18.01
N CYS A 30 -12.42 -4.70 17.70
CA CYS A 30 -11.79 -3.59 18.41
C CYS A 30 -12.15 -3.52 19.90
N ALA A 31 -13.30 -4.06 20.33
CA ALA A 31 -13.63 -4.16 21.75
C ALA A 31 -12.73 -5.15 22.50
N LYS A 32 -12.02 -6.02 21.78
CA LYS A 32 -11.09 -7.02 22.31
C LYS A 32 -9.63 -6.64 22.09
N ALA A 33 -9.34 -5.43 21.60
CA ALA A 33 -7.98 -4.96 21.40
C ALA A 33 -7.21 -4.89 22.73
N VAL A 34 -6.10 -5.63 22.83
CA VAL A 34 -5.27 -5.71 24.04
C VAL A 34 -3.97 -4.94 23.85
N THR A 35 -3.29 -5.16 22.72
CA THR A 35 -1.95 -4.64 22.47
C THR A 35 -1.97 -3.15 22.11
N LYS A 36 -0.83 -2.47 22.29
CA LYS A 36 -0.67 -1.07 21.89
C LYS A 36 -0.95 -0.87 20.39
N VAL A 37 -0.48 -1.80 19.56
CA VAL A 37 -0.69 -1.77 18.10
C VAL A 37 -2.16 -1.96 17.75
N GLU A 38 -2.85 -2.95 18.34
CA GLU A 38 -4.28 -3.16 18.10
C GLU A 38 -5.11 -1.94 18.48
N LYS A 39 -4.82 -1.33 19.64
CA LYS A 39 -5.51 -0.12 20.08
C LYS A 39 -5.26 1.06 19.15
N ALA A 40 -4.04 1.20 18.63
CA ALA A 40 -3.70 2.23 17.66
C ALA A 40 -4.45 2.05 16.33
N ILE A 41 -4.54 0.81 15.83
CA ILE A 41 -5.31 0.48 14.62
C ILE A 41 -6.80 0.80 14.81
N CYS A 42 -7.36 0.48 15.96
CA CYS A 42 -8.77 0.74 16.28
C CYS A 42 -9.09 2.22 16.56
N ALA A 43 -8.09 3.02 16.92
CA ALA A 43 -8.27 4.44 17.23
C ALA A 43 -8.04 5.37 16.02
N ASP A 44 -7.56 4.82 14.90
CA ASP A 44 -7.23 5.57 13.68
C ASP A 44 -7.97 4.95 12.49
N ASP A 45 -8.95 5.67 11.93
CA ASP A 45 -9.79 5.21 10.83
C ASP A 45 -8.97 4.80 9.59
N GLY A 46 -7.82 5.46 9.35
CA GLY A 46 -6.94 5.16 8.23
C GLY A 46 -6.20 3.84 8.42
N LEU A 47 -5.66 3.58 9.61
CA LEU A 47 -5.03 2.29 9.94
C LEU A 47 -6.04 1.15 9.94
N SER A 48 -7.25 1.42 10.43
CA SER A 48 -8.39 0.52 10.35
C SER A 48 -8.69 0.10 8.90
N SER A 49 -8.90 1.07 7.99
CA SER A 49 -9.16 0.78 6.57
C SER A 49 -8.04 -0.06 5.94
N LEU A 50 -6.78 0.23 6.26
CA LEU A 50 -5.64 -0.55 5.78
C LEU A 50 -5.64 -1.98 6.31
N ASP A 51 -6.10 -2.21 7.54
CA ASP A 51 -6.24 -3.54 8.12
C ASP A 51 -7.32 -4.37 7.41
N ASP A 52 -8.46 -3.76 7.10
CA ASP A 52 -9.53 -4.39 6.34
C ASP A 52 -9.09 -4.73 4.90
N GLU A 53 -8.43 -3.79 4.22
CA GLU A 53 -7.86 -4.01 2.89
C GLU A 53 -6.84 -5.15 2.90
N MET A 54 -5.93 -5.16 3.88
CA MET A 54 -4.90 -6.19 4.02
C MET A 54 -5.54 -7.56 4.27
N ALA A 55 -6.55 -7.63 5.13
CA ALA A 55 -7.28 -8.87 5.41
C ALA A 55 -8.02 -9.39 4.16
N ALA A 56 -8.60 -8.51 3.35
CA ALA A 56 -9.22 -8.87 2.08
C ALA A 56 -8.17 -9.41 1.06
N ALA A 57 -7.04 -8.71 0.91
CA ALA A 57 -5.94 -9.13 0.05
C ALA A 57 -5.37 -10.49 0.48
N TYR A 58 -5.19 -10.71 1.78
CA TYR A 58 -4.73 -11.98 2.35
C TYR A 58 -5.68 -13.14 2.01
N LYS A 59 -6.99 -12.94 2.16
CA LYS A 59 -8.01 -13.96 1.80
C LYS A 59 -7.96 -14.31 0.30
N LEU A 60 -7.71 -13.34 -0.57
CA LEU A 60 -7.56 -13.58 -2.01
C LEU A 60 -6.24 -14.31 -2.32
N ALA A 61 -5.15 -13.90 -1.68
CA ALA A 61 -3.83 -14.51 -1.85
C ALA A 61 -3.86 -16.00 -1.47
N LEU A 62 -4.51 -16.36 -0.36
CA LEU A 62 -4.68 -17.76 0.06
C LEU A 62 -5.36 -18.65 -0.98
N LYS A 63 -6.23 -18.09 -1.84
CA LYS A 63 -6.93 -18.83 -2.91
C LYS A 63 -6.09 -18.98 -4.17
N LYS A 64 -5.16 -18.06 -4.42
CA LYS A 64 -4.39 -17.98 -5.68
C LYS A 64 -2.98 -18.54 -5.56
N GLY A 65 -2.37 -18.45 -4.38
CA GLY A 65 -0.98 -18.83 -4.14
C GLY A 65 -0.83 -20.06 -3.25
N ASN A 66 0.40 -20.28 -2.78
CA ASN A 66 0.69 -21.35 -1.83
C ASN A 66 0.24 -20.93 -0.42
N ALA A 67 -0.91 -21.45 0.01
CA ALA A 67 -1.52 -21.09 1.29
C ALA A 67 -0.60 -21.33 2.50
N SER A 68 0.26 -22.36 2.47
CA SER A 68 1.20 -22.63 3.57
C SER A 68 2.26 -21.54 3.68
N LYS A 69 2.86 -21.14 2.56
CA LYS A 69 3.86 -20.06 2.53
C LYS A 69 3.25 -18.72 2.93
N ILE A 70 2.06 -18.41 2.39
CA ILE A 70 1.35 -17.17 2.68
C ILE A 70 0.99 -17.06 4.17
N LYS A 71 0.53 -18.15 4.79
CA LYS A 71 0.24 -18.20 6.24
C LYS A 71 1.51 -17.96 7.07
N SER A 72 2.63 -18.56 6.69
CA SER A 72 3.91 -18.36 7.39
C SER A 72 4.35 -16.90 7.29
N ALA A 73 4.45 -16.36 6.08
CA ALA A 73 4.83 -14.97 5.86
C ALA A 73 3.87 -13.98 6.54
N GLN A 74 2.57 -14.29 6.62
CA GLN A 74 1.61 -13.47 7.34
C GLN A 74 1.89 -13.45 8.85
N LYS A 75 2.27 -14.58 9.44
CA LYS A 75 2.63 -14.67 10.86
C LYS A 75 3.90 -13.86 11.16
N ASP A 76 4.88 -13.93 10.27
CA ASP A 76 6.14 -13.20 10.42
C ASP A 76 5.89 -11.69 10.29
N TRP A 77 5.15 -11.28 9.26
CA TRP A 77 4.73 -9.88 9.10
C TRP A 77 3.93 -9.33 10.29
N LEU A 78 3.05 -10.13 10.91
CA LEU A 78 2.33 -9.69 12.11
C LEU A 78 3.29 -9.38 13.28
N GLN A 79 4.42 -10.07 13.38
CA GLN A 79 5.46 -9.77 14.38
C GLN A 79 6.17 -8.45 14.03
N GLU A 80 6.49 -8.21 12.76
CA GLU A 80 7.08 -6.96 12.27
C GLU A 80 6.14 -5.77 12.51
N ARG A 81 4.86 -5.88 12.16
CA ARG A 81 3.86 -4.84 12.46
C ARG A 81 3.76 -4.58 13.97
N ASN A 82 3.79 -5.63 14.79
CA ASN A 82 3.67 -5.48 16.23
C ASN A 82 4.93 -4.88 16.88
N SER A 83 6.10 -5.00 16.25
CA SER A 83 7.35 -4.39 16.76
C SER A 83 7.33 -2.86 16.70
N CYS A 84 6.45 -2.25 15.90
CA CYS A 84 6.22 -0.80 15.88
C CYS A 84 5.89 -0.21 17.26
N ALA A 85 5.37 -1.01 18.21
CA ALA A 85 5.10 -0.55 19.58
C ALA A 85 6.35 -0.32 20.42
N SER A 86 7.50 -0.83 19.97
CA SER A 86 8.80 -0.75 20.63
C SER A 86 9.89 -0.15 19.74
N ASP A 87 9.55 0.34 18.54
CA ASP A 87 10.54 0.95 17.65
C ASP A 87 11.01 2.30 18.19
N ASP A 88 12.29 2.38 18.50
CA ASP A 88 13.01 3.57 18.95
C ASP A 88 14.15 3.97 18.01
N SER A 89 14.22 3.35 16.81
CA SER A 89 15.27 3.59 15.81
C SER A 89 15.29 5.00 15.23
N GLY A 90 14.19 5.75 15.37
CA GLY A 90 13.98 7.04 14.72
C GLY A 90 13.64 6.92 13.23
N ALA A 91 13.43 5.72 12.70
CA ALA A 91 13.05 5.49 11.30
C ALA A 91 11.66 6.05 10.96
N TYR A 92 10.75 6.11 11.94
CA TYR A 92 9.39 6.61 11.77
C TYR A 92 9.10 7.77 12.72
N ALA A 93 8.25 8.70 12.27
CA ALA A 93 7.83 9.85 13.08
C ALA A 93 7.08 9.44 14.36
N ASN A 94 6.35 8.32 14.32
CA ASN A 94 5.65 7.73 15.45
C ASN A 94 5.19 6.30 15.13
N MET A 95 4.62 5.62 16.12
CA MET A 95 4.08 4.26 15.99
C MET A 95 3.02 4.13 14.88
N ASN A 96 2.10 5.10 14.71
CA ASN A 96 1.08 5.02 13.66
C ASN A 96 1.71 5.10 12.26
N ALA A 97 2.74 5.93 12.07
CA ALA A 97 3.49 5.98 10.82
C ALA A 97 4.19 4.65 10.51
N CYS A 98 4.80 4.01 11.52
CA CYS A 98 5.35 2.66 11.38
C CYS A 98 4.28 1.64 10.97
N ILE A 99 3.15 1.61 11.68
CA ILE A 99 2.06 0.66 11.39
C ILE A 99 1.51 0.87 9.97
N LYS A 100 1.28 2.13 9.57
CA LYS A 100 0.82 2.47 8.22
C LYS A 100 1.76 1.92 7.16
N GLU A 101 3.06 2.12 7.35
CA GLU A 101 4.08 1.64 6.42
C GLU A 101 4.11 0.11 6.34
N GLN A 102 4.00 -0.58 7.49
CA GLN A 102 3.91 -2.04 7.53
C GLN A 102 2.70 -2.58 6.77
N TYR A 103 1.54 -1.91 6.84
CA TYR A 103 0.38 -2.27 6.03
C TYR A 103 0.62 -2.06 4.54
N ASN A 104 1.18 -0.92 4.13
CA ASN A 104 1.48 -0.64 2.73
C ASN A 104 2.41 -1.70 2.14
N TYR A 105 3.50 -2.04 2.83
CA TYR A 105 4.41 -3.10 2.39
C TYR A 105 3.70 -4.43 2.21
N ARG A 106 2.86 -4.81 3.16
CA ARG A 106 2.14 -6.09 3.08
C ARG A 106 1.10 -6.11 1.98
N LEU A 107 0.42 -4.99 1.76
CA LEU A 107 -0.53 -4.83 0.67
C LEU A 107 0.17 -4.95 -0.69
N PHE A 108 1.34 -4.34 -0.89
CA PHE A 108 2.15 -4.54 -2.10
C PHE A 108 2.59 -6.00 -2.29
N ASP A 109 3.00 -6.68 -1.23
CA ASP A 109 3.39 -8.09 -1.27
C ASP A 109 2.22 -9.02 -1.64
N LEU A 110 1.07 -8.89 -0.97
CA LEU A 110 -0.09 -9.73 -1.24
C LEU A 110 -0.70 -9.42 -2.61
N SER A 111 -0.77 -8.15 -2.97
CA SER A 111 -1.47 -7.71 -4.18
C SER A 111 -0.73 -8.09 -5.45
N ARG A 112 0.61 -8.10 -5.45
CA ARG A 112 1.37 -8.59 -6.62
C ARG A 112 1.05 -10.07 -6.90
N MET A 113 0.84 -10.90 -5.87
CA MET A 113 0.45 -12.30 -6.03
C MET A 113 -1.00 -12.45 -6.52
N VAL A 114 -1.89 -11.53 -6.11
CA VAL A 114 -3.31 -11.60 -6.43
C VAL A 114 -3.61 -11.07 -7.82
N TYR A 115 -3.00 -9.95 -8.21
CA TYR A 115 -3.41 -9.19 -9.38
C TYR A 115 -2.44 -9.32 -10.55
N LEU A 116 -1.16 -9.67 -10.34
CA LEU A 116 -0.21 -9.81 -11.45
C LEU A 116 -0.21 -11.21 -12.06
N PRO A 117 -0.02 -11.31 -13.40
CA PRO A 117 0.10 -12.58 -14.08
C PRO A 117 1.39 -13.30 -13.65
N GLN A 118 1.26 -14.58 -13.30
CA GLN A 118 2.39 -15.43 -12.86
C GLN A 118 2.92 -16.35 -13.96
N LYS A 119 2.30 -16.35 -15.15
CA LYS A 119 2.69 -17.16 -16.30
C LYS A 119 3.25 -16.26 -17.40
N LEU A 120 4.39 -16.65 -17.97
CA LEU A 120 5.05 -15.88 -19.02
C LEU A 120 4.06 -15.61 -20.17
N LYS A 121 4.05 -14.37 -20.68
CA LYS A 121 3.12 -13.83 -21.69
C LYS A 121 1.66 -13.72 -21.26
N ALA A 122 1.27 -14.14 -20.06
CA ALA A 122 -0.05 -13.85 -19.54
C ALA A 122 -0.16 -12.37 -19.18
N CYS A 123 -1.36 -11.82 -19.35
CA CYS A 123 -1.65 -10.42 -19.11
C CYS A 123 -2.85 -10.24 -18.19
N THR A 124 -2.93 -9.08 -17.58
CA THR A 124 -4.06 -8.60 -16.79
C THR A 124 -4.30 -7.12 -17.08
N ASP A 125 -5.52 -6.66 -16.87
CA ASP A 125 -5.83 -5.23 -16.93
C ASP A 125 -5.77 -4.62 -15.53
N LEU A 126 -5.13 -3.47 -15.42
CA LEU A 126 -5.05 -2.68 -14.19
C LEU A 126 -5.37 -1.22 -14.48
N VAL A 127 -5.51 -0.43 -13.42
CA VAL A 127 -5.81 1.01 -13.49
C VAL A 127 -4.74 1.74 -12.71
N ILE A 128 -4.14 2.76 -13.33
CA ILE A 128 -3.16 3.61 -12.66
C ILE A 128 -3.87 4.42 -11.57
N ASP A 129 -3.29 4.46 -10.38
CA ASP A 129 -3.82 5.23 -9.26
C ASP A 129 -2.94 6.42 -8.94
N GLU A 130 -1.64 6.17 -8.79
CA GLU A 130 -0.66 7.18 -8.40
C GLU A 130 0.67 6.95 -9.13
N LYS A 131 1.46 8.01 -9.18
CA LYS A 131 2.82 7.98 -9.70
C LYS A 131 3.70 8.78 -8.76
N HIS A 132 4.86 8.24 -8.49
CA HIS A 132 5.83 8.81 -7.57
C HIS A 132 7.19 8.79 -8.24
N THR A 133 8.10 9.59 -7.69
CA THR A 133 9.52 9.37 -7.87
C THR A 133 10.06 8.94 -6.51
N ARG A 134 10.85 7.88 -6.50
CA ARG A 134 11.62 7.49 -5.32
C ARG A 134 12.93 8.24 -5.40
N PHE A 135 13.32 8.87 -4.29
CA PHE A 135 14.40 9.86 -4.14
C PHE A 135 13.97 11.32 -4.41
N GLU A 136 13.17 11.90 -3.50
CA GLU A 136 13.16 13.36 -3.34
C GLU A 136 14.60 13.82 -3.03
N GLY A 137 15.29 14.45 -3.98
CA GLY A 137 16.63 15.00 -3.76
C GLY A 137 17.69 14.72 -4.82
N ALA A 138 17.36 14.17 -5.98
CA ALA A 138 18.30 14.19 -7.11
C ALA A 138 18.66 15.66 -7.42
N THR A 139 19.95 16.01 -7.38
CA THR A 139 20.34 17.39 -7.68
C THR A 139 20.07 17.70 -9.16
N PRO A 140 19.70 18.94 -9.52
CA PRO A 140 19.55 19.33 -10.92
C PRO A 140 20.86 19.07 -11.69
N GLY A 141 20.87 18.07 -12.58
CA GLY A 141 22.04 17.70 -13.38
C GLY A 141 22.62 16.31 -13.11
N GLU A 142 22.14 15.60 -12.08
CA GLU A 142 22.46 14.18 -11.88
C GLU A 142 21.46 13.28 -12.61
N ALA A 143 21.95 12.19 -13.20
CA ALA A 143 21.12 11.06 -13.59
C ALA A 143 20.55 10.43 -12.31
N GLY A 144 19.26 10.60 -12.04
CA GLY A 144 18.67 10.16 -10.78
C GLY A 144 17.15 10.32 -10.70
N GLY A 145 16.57 9.51 -9.81
CA GLY A 145 15.14 9.32 -9.58
C GLY A 145 14.65 7.98 -10.15
N GLU A 146 14.10 7.11 -9.32
CA GLU A 146 13.40 5.91 -9.83
C GLU A 146 11.92 6.27 -10.04
N ALA A 147 11.42 6.10 -11.26
CA ALA A 147 10.01 6.25 -11.53
C ALA A 147 9.25 5.06 -10.92
N PHE A 148 8.34 5.33 -10.00
CA PHE A 148 7.49 4.32 -9.38
C PHE A 148 6.03 4.60 -9.68
N ILE A 149 5.32 3.62 -10.21
CA ILE A 149 3.88 3.75 -10.47
C ILE A 149 3.11 2.81 -9.57
N VAL A 150 2.02 3.30 -9.01
CA VAL A 150 1.09 2.53 -8.20
C VAL A 150 -0.21 2.41 -8.98
N MET A 151 -0.60 1.18 -9.22
CA MET A 151 -1.90 0.83 -9.76
C MET A 151 -2.85 0.53 -8.61
N LYS A 152 -4.16 0.58 -8.89
CA LYS A 152 -5.19 0.18 -7.93
C LYS A 152 -4.88 -1.19 -7.33
N HIS A 153 -5.36 -1.38 -6.10
CA HIS A 153 -5.08 -2.54 -5.28
C HIS A 153 -3.61 -2.67 -4.88
N HIS A 154 -2.88 -1.57 -4.66
CA HIS A 154 -1.49 -1.61 -4.16
C HIS A 154 -0.58 -2.46 -5.04
N VAL A 155 -0.68 -2.33 -6.36
CA VAL A 155 0.24 -2.99 -7.29
C VAL A 155 1.25 -1.96 -7.76
N GLY A 156 2.50 -2.10 -7.29
CA GLY A 156 3.58 -1.15 -7.56
C GLY A 156 4.56 -1.66 -8.62
N PHE A 157 5.12 -0.75 -9.41
CA PHE A 157 6.19 -1.04 -10.35
C PHE A 157 7.26 0.04 -10.33
N PHE A 158 8.51 -0.37 -10.20
CA PHE A 158 9.66 0.41 -10.64
C PHE A 158 9.71 0.36 -12.15
N VAL A 159 9.63 1.51 -12.80
CA VAL A 159 9.72 1.63 -14.25
C VAL A 159 11.21 1.62 -14.63
N VAL A 160 11.62 0.56 -15.33
CA VAL A 160 13.03 0.30 -15.69
C VAL A 160 13.38 0.95 -17.01
N SER A 161 12.42 0.99 -17.94
CA SER A 161 12.63 1.68 -19.22
C SER A 161 11.34 2.30 -19.72
N VAL A 162 11.51 3.48 -20.30
CA VAL A 162 10.49 4.21 -21.04
C VAL A 162 11.04 4.43 -22.44
N ASP A 163 10.26 4.08 -23.47
CA ASP A 163 10.62 4.43 -24.84
C ASP A 163 10.84 5.95 -24.96
N GLY A 164 12.09 6.35 -25.20
CA GLY A 164 12.49 7.76 -25.35
C GLY A 164 13.02 8.46 -24.10
N LEU A 165 13.22 7.76 -22.98
CA LEU A 165 14.04 8.25 -21.86
C LEU A 165 15.30 7.40 -21.75
N SER A 166 16.45 8.06 -21.86
CA SER A 166 17.74 7.48 -21.51
C SER A 166 17.93 7.46 -19.99
N GLU A 167 18.82 6.60 -19.49
CA GLU A 167 19.25 6.59 -18.08
C GLU A 167 19.79 7.95 -17.59
N LYS A 168 20.14 8.85 -18.53
CA LYS A 168 20.64 10.21 -18.25
C LYS A 168 19.51 11.23 -18.08
N ASP A 169 18.28 10.88 -18.42
CA ASP A 169 17.13 11.77 -18.31
C ASP A 169 16.60 11.75 -16.88
N ASN A 170 16.45 12.96 -16.32
CA ASN A 170 15.95 13.14 -14.96
C ASN A 170 14.51 12.58 -14.83
N ALA A 171 14.33 11.53 -14.05
CA ALA A 171 13.05 10.85 -13.89
C ALA A 171 12.01 11.76 -13.23
N ASP A 172 12.39 12.67 -12.34
CA ASP A 172 11.48 13.66 -11.74
C ASP A 172 10.88 14.58 -12.80
N LYS A 173 11.70 15.08 -13.72
CA LYS A 173 11.25 15.94 -14.82
C LYS A 173 10.31 15.18 -15.76
N TYR A 174 10.61 13.93 -16.07
CA TYR A 174 9.71 13.13 -16.88
C TYR A 174 8.40 12.85 -16.12
N MET A 175 8.46 12.35 -14.89
CA MET A 175 7.30 11.96 -14.10
C MET A 175 6.39 13.13 -13.77
N SER A 176 6.93 14.33 -13.55
CA SER A 176 6.13 15.55 -13.31
C SER A 176 5.33 15.99 -14.55
N ASN A 177 5.87 15.81 -15.76
CA ASN A 177 5.25 16.33 -16.98
C ASN A 177 4.51 15.27 -17.81
N THR A 178 4.84 13.99 -17.62
CA THR A 178 4.29 12.92 -18.45
C THR A 178 2.81 12.68 -18.18
N LYS A 179 2.05 12.50 -19.27
CA LYS A 179 0.67 12.02 -19.23
C LYS A 179 0.58 10.49 -19.37
N ASP A 180 1.72 9.83 -19.47
CA ASP A 180 1.80 8.40 -19.75
C ASP A 180 1.28 7.53 -18.59
N PHE A 181 1.32 8.08 -17.37
CA PHE A 181 0.83 7.45 -16.15
C PHE A 181 -0.27 8.27 -15.47
N ALA A 182 -1.26 8.74 -16.23
CA ALA A 182 -2.35 9.52 -15.65
C ALA A 182 -3.25 8.64 -14.76
N LYS A 183 -3.61 9.16 -13.58
CA LYS A 183 -4.58 8.51 -12.68
C LYS A 183 -5.88 8.18 -13.41
N GLY A 184 -6.35 6.95 -13.26
CA GLY A 184 -7.56 6.43 -13.89
C GLY A 184 -7.36 5.82 -15.28
N ASP A 185 -6.18 5.98 -15.91
CA ASP A 185 -5.91 5.31 -17.17
C ASP A 185 -5.84 3.79 -16.97
N LYS A 186 -6.48 3.05 -17.89
CA LYS A 186 -6.40 1.60 -17.94
C LYS A 186 -5.11 1.18 -18.65
N VAL A 187 -4.45 0.15 -18.11
CA VAL A 187 -3.22 -0.42 -18.65
C VAL A 187 -3.33 -1.92 -18.79
N LYS A 188 -2.68 -2.48 -19.82
CA LYS A 188 -2.40 -3.90 -19.95
C LYS A 188 -1.06 -4.20 -19.32
N VAL A 189 -1.01 -5.11 -18.36
CA VAL A 189 0.22 -5.57 -17.73
C VAL A 189 0.47 -7.02 -18.09
N CYS A 190 1.60 -7.32 -18.72
CA CYS A 190 1.96 -8.68 -19.15
C CYS A 190 3.29 -9.10 -18.53
N LEU A 191 3.38 -10.34 -18.05
CA LEU A 191 4.64 -10.91 -17.58
C LEU A 191 5.55 -11.21 -18.78
N THR A 192 6.69 -10.54 -18.87
CA THR A 192 7.62 -10.65 -20.01
C THR A 192 8.91 -11.37 -19.68
N SER A 193 9.31 -11.41 -18.40
CA SER A 193 10.47 -12.19 -17.96
C SER A 193 10.27 -12.78 -16.56
N VAL A 194 10.77 -14.00 -16.37
CA VAL A 194 10.88 -14.65 -15.07
C VAL A 194 12.37 -14.93 -14.84
N PRO A 195 12.94 -14.52 -13.70
CA PRO A 195 14.35 -14.75 -13.43
C PRO A 195 14.64 -16.25 -13.30
N ARG A 196 15.86 -16.62 -13.70
CA ARG A 196 16.36 -17.99 -13.61
C ARG A 196 17.25 -18.13 -12.38
N ASP A 197 17.45 -19.37 -11.94
CA ASP A 197 18.40 -19.72 -10.89
C ASP A 197 18.13 -19.04 -9.52
N CYS A 198 16.86 -18.76 -9.22
CA CYS A 198 16.45 -18.19 -7.95
C CYS A 198 16.52 -19.20 -6.80
N PRO A 199 16.89 -18.75 -5.57
CA PRO A 199 16.75 -19.57 -4.38
C PRO A 199 15.33 -20.12 -4.20
N PRO A 200 15.16 -21.32 -3.60
CA PRO A 200 13.84 -21.89 -3.38
C PRO A 200 12.91 -20.94 -2.60
N GLY A 201 11.87 -20.45 -3.28
CA GLY A 201 10.89 -19.54 -2.69
C GLY A 201 11.15 -18.05 -2.88
N ASP A 202 12.26 -17.67 -3.52
CA ASP A 202 12.50 -16.30 -3.99
C ASP A 202 11.95 -16.15 -5.41
N ASP A 203 10.85 -15.42 -5.56
CA ASP A 203 10.20 -15.19 -6.84
C ASP A 203 10.31 -13.73 -7.33
N ARG A 204 11.22 -12.97 -6.70
CA ARG A 204 11.54 -11.57 -7.04
C ARG A 204 12.27 -11.47 -8.38
N GLY A 205 12.16 -10.31 -9.03
CA GLY A 205 12.89 -9.97 -10.26
C GLY A 205 12.13 -10.29 -11.54
N LYS A 206 10.81 -10.49 -11.45
CA LYS A 206 9.94 -10.66 -12.62
C LYS A 206 9.81 -9.33 -13.37
N GLY A 207 10.02 -9.34 -14.67
CA GLY A 207 9.82 -8.17 -15.53
C GLY A 207 8.45 -8.19 -16.20
N TYR A 208 7.84 -7.03 -16.31
CA TYR A 208 6.52 -6.84 -16.90
C TYR A 208 6.55 -5.74 -17.95
N SER A 209 5.76 -5.90 -19.01
CA SER A 209 5.40 -4.80 -19.91
C SER A 209 4.08 -4.17 -19.45
N ILE A 210 4.01 -2.84 -19.48
CA ILE A 210 2.86 -2.05 -19.06
C ILE A 210 2.47 -1.17 -20.24
N THR A 211 1.36 -1.49 -20.91
CA THR A 211 0.86 -0.76 -22.08
C THR A 211 -0.34 0.08 -21.69
N ASN A 212 -0.26 1.40 -21.81
CA ASN A 212 -1.39 2.28 -21.56
C ASN A 212 -2.35 2.27 -22.77
N TYR A 213 -3.62 1.95 -22.52
CA TYR A 213 -4.62 1.79 -23.58
C TYR A 213 -4.96 3.10 -24.30
N LYS A 214 -4.73 4.25 -23.66
CA LYS A 214 -5.12 5.57 -24.16
C LYS A 214 -4.09 6.16 -25.11
N ASN A 215 -2.80 6.06 -24.78
CA ASN A 215 -1.71 6.62 -25.59
C ASN A 215 -0.92 5.55 -26.36
N HIS A 216 -1.24 4.26 -26.16
CA HIS A 216 -0.60 3.09 -26.75
C HIS A 216 0.90 2.92 -26.46
N LYS A 217 1.45 3.70 -25.53
CA LYS A 217 2.85 3.55 -25.13
C LYS A 217 3.02 2.34 -24.21
N THR A 218 4.16 1.69 -24.33
CA THR A 218 4.54 0.55 -23.51
C THR A 218 5.80 0.86 -22.72
N PHE A 219 5.81 0.43 -21.47
CA PHE A 219 6.91 0.63 -20.52
C PHE A 219 7.31 -0.72 -19.95
N SER A 220 8.57 -0.85 -19.54
CA SER A 220 9.01 -2.04 -18.79
C SER A 220 9.11 -1.69 -17.31
N GLY A 221 8.67 -2.61 -16.45
CA GLY A 221 8.76 -2.43 -15.01
C GLY A 221 8.88 -3.73 -14.24
N THR A 222 9.32 -3.60 -12.98
CA THR A 222 9.45 -4.70 -12.02
C THR A 222 8.74 -4.31 -10.72
N PRO A 223 8.00 -5.22 -10.05
CA PRO A 223 7.44 -4.97 -8.73
C PRO A 223 8.50 -5.09 -7.63
N ASP A 224 9.68 -5.62 -7.96
CA ASP A 224 10.75 -5.90 -7.01
C ASP A 224 11.92 -4.94 -7.25
N TRP A 225 12.46 -4.43 -6.16
CA TRP A 225 13.61 -3.52 -6.21
C TRP A 225 14.91 -4.25 -6.55
N HIS A 226 15.02 -5.49 -6.08
CA HIS A 226 16.15 -6.38 -6.33
C HIS A 226 15.65 -7.64 -7.04
N SER A 227 16.52 -8.22 -7.87
CA SER A 227 16.27 -9.54 -8.45
C SER A 227 16.45 -10.65 -7.39
N CYS A 228 15.95 -11.85 -7.69
CA CYS A 228 16.16 -12.99 -6.81
C CYS A 228 17.65 -13.30 -6.60
N GLY A 229 18.00 -13.86 -5.43
CA GLY A 229 19.36 -14.29 -5.11
C GLY A 229 20.26 -13.23 -4.44
N GLY A 230 19.77 -12.02 -4.19
CA GLY A 230 20.52 -11.01 -3.42
C GLY A 230 19.78 -9.70 -3.20
N ALA A 231 20.51 -8.74 -2.64
CA ALA A 231 20.23 -7.30 -2.66
C ALA A 231 21.36 -6.63 -3.46
#